data_AF-A0A9Q9FCP4-F1
#
_entry.id   AF-A0A9Q9FCP4-F1
#
_cell.length_a   1.000
_cell.length_b   1.000
_cell.length_c   1.000
_cell.angle_alpha   90.00
_cell.angle_beta   90.00
_cell.angle_gamma   90.00
#
_symmetry.space_group_name_H-M   'P 1'
#
loop_
_entity.id
_entity.type
_entity.pdbx_description
1 polymer ?
#
loop_
_entity_poly.entity_id
_entity_poly.type
_entity_poly.pdbx_seq_one_letter_code
_entity_poly.pdbx_strand_id
1 'polypeptide(L)'
;MRRILEDRLMRYLKEVGYEAVERKALEVYMASLEAYMLEHLKGVVSVSRHGLKSHSTLLDVLWFIEGKKLELPPFERIEYEEEEVVREEKFVSPLSSSIEKYIHIYDFMPSFPPTHAFRQTIVKGGSKGSKSMNVKNRLEQSLRTEGNLLKLIRASGSLPPFVNFLYKNE
;
A
#
# COMPACT_ATOMS: atom_id res chain seq x y z
N MET A 1 -19.16 -10.74 -1.82
CA MET A 1 -18.79 -12.11 -2.32
C MET A 1 -19.78 -13.22 -1.91
N ARG A 2 -20.07 -13.42 -0.62
CA ARG A 2 -20.96 -14.49 -0.15
C ARG A 2 -22.37 -14.47 -0.78
N ARG A 3 -22.94 -13.27 -0.96
CA ARG A 3 -24.22 -13.05 -1.67
C ARG A 3 -24.20 -13.52 -3.13
N ILE A 4 -23.06 -13.37 -3.81
CA ILE A 4 -22.89 -13.78 -5.21
C ILE A 4 -22.86 -15.31 -5.30
N LEU A 5 -22.13 -15.95 -4.38
CA LEU A 5 -22.10 -17.42 -4.29
C LEU A 5 -23.50 -17.97 -3.98
N GLU A 6 -24.22 -17.35 -3.05
CA GLU A 6 -25.59 -17.71 -2.71
C GLU A 6 -26.53 -17.60 -3.91
N ASP A 7 -26.55 -16.47 -4.62
CA ASP A 7 -27.37 -16.28 -5.82
C ASP A 7 -27.05 -17.32 -6.90
N ARG A 8 -25.77 -17.55 -7.18
CA ARG A 8 -25.35 -18.56 -8.17
C ARG A 8 -25.76 -19.95 -7.79
N LEU A 9 -25.56 -20.31 -6.52
CA LEU A 9 -25.93 -21.63 -6.04
C LEU A 9 -27.44 -21.86 -6.11
N MET A 10 -28.23 -20.84 -5.75
CA MET A 10 -29.68 -20.89 -5.83
C MET A 10 -30.19 -21.02 -7.27
N ARG A 11 -29.53 -20.39 -8.24
CA ARG A 11 -29.86 -20.58 -9.67
C ARG A 11 -29.56 -22.00 -10.13
N TYR A 12 -28.38 -22.53 -9.81
CA TYR A 12 -28.03 -23.92 -10.12
C TYR A 12 -28.99 -24.92 -9.47
N LEU A 13 -29.34 -24.73 -8.19
CA LEU A 13 -30.30 -25.60 -7.51
C LEU A 13 -31.68 -25.56 -8.17
N LYS A 14 -32.14 -24.39 -8.63
CA LYS A 14 -33.38 -24.27 -9.40
C LYS A 14 -33.31 -24.97 -10.76
N GLU A 15 -32.20 -24.85 -11.48
CA GLU A 15 -31.98 -25.55 -12.76
C GLU A 15 -32.02 -27.07 -12.59
N VAL A 16 -31.50 -27.58 -11.48
CA VAL A 16 -31.55 -29.02 -11.14
C VAL A 16 -32.96 -29.47 -10.71
N GLY A 17 -33.86 -28.54 -10.39
CA GLY A 17 -35.26 -28.82 -10.03
C GLY A 17 -35.55 -28.82 -8.52
N TYR A 18 -34.69 -28.24 -7.69
CA TYR A 18 -34.97 -28.09 -6.26
C TYR A 18 -35.97 -26.95 -6.01
N GLU A 19 -37.09 -27.28 -5.35
CA GLU A 19 -38.12 -26.29 -4.97
C GLU A 19 -37.83 -25.59 -3.64
N ALA A 20 -37.23 -26.32 -2.69
CA ALA A 20 -36.88 -25.83 -1.37
C ALA A 20 -35.49 -26.31 -0.96
N VAL A 21 -34.78 -25.48 -0.21
CA VAL A 21 -33.43 -25.75 0.27
C VAL A 21 -33.38 -25.47 1.76
N GLU A 22 -32.82 -26.40 2.53
CA GLU A 22 -32.59 -26.17 3.95
C GLU A 22 -31.47 -25.14 4.13
N ARG A 23 -31.77 -24.03 4.83
CA ARG A 23 -30.84 -22.91 5.01
C ARG A 23 -29.50 -23.33 5.65
N LYS A 24 -29.54 -24.26 6.61
CA LYS A 24 -28.31 -24.76 7.26
C LYS A 24 -27.43 -25.54 6.29
N ALA A 25 -28.02 -26.38 5.45
CA ALA A 25 -27.29 -27.12 4.42
C ALA A 25 -26.67 -26.17 3.39
N LEU A 26 -27.41 -25.13 2.99
CA LEU A 26 -26.92 -24.08 2.10
C LEU A 26 -25.72 -23.36 2.70
N GLU A 27 -25.79 -22.97 3.98
CA GLU A 27 -24.70 -22.28 4.68
C GLU A 27 -23.44 -23.14 4.79
N VAL A 28 -23.59 -24.44 5.12
CA VAL A 28 -22.47 -25.38 5.18
C VAL A 28 -21.85 -25.60 3.80
N TYR A 29 -22.68 -25.72 2.76
CA TYR A 29 -22.20 -25.89 1.38
C TYR A 29 -21.44 -24.65 0.90
N MET A 30 -21.93 -23.45 1.19
CA MET A 30 -21.21 -22.22 0.86
C MET A 30 -19.84 -22.17 1.54
N ALA A 31 -19.78 -22.52 2.83
CA ALA A 31 -18.52 -22.55 3.58
C ALA A 31 -17.53 -23.59 3.02
N SER A 32 -18.02 -24.78 2.65
CA SER A 32 -17.17 -25.81 2.05
C SER A 32 -16.68 -25.41 0.66
N LEU A 33 -17.52 -24.74 -0.13
CA LEU A 33 -17.16 -24.22 -1.45
C LEU A 33 -16.11 -23.10 -1.34
N GLU A 34 -16.25 -22.17 -0.39
CA GLU A 34 -15.24 -21.15 -0.10
C GLU A 34 -13.89 -21.79 0.30
N ALA A 35 -13.91 -22.79 1.18
CA ALA A 35 -12.71 -23.52 1.58
C ALA A 35 -12.07 -24.25 0.39
N TYR A 36 -12.87 -24.92 -0.43
CA TYR A 36 -12.42 -25.60 -1.65
C TYR A 36 -11.76 -24.63 -2.65
N MET A 37 -12.38 -23.48 -2.90
CA MET A 37 -11.80 -22.44 -3.77
C MET A 37 -10.47 -21.92 -3.23
N LEU A 38 -10.38 -21.66 -1.91
CA LEU A 38 -9.14 -21.21 -1.28
C LEU A 38 -8.02 -22.24 -1.38
N GLU A 39 -8.33 -23.52 -1.24
CA GLU A 39 -7.35 -24.60 -1.37
C GLU A 39 -6.77 -24.66 -2.79
N HIS A 40 -7.61 -24.56 -3.82
CA HIS A 40 -7.14 -24.51 -5.22
C HIS A 40 -6.27 -23.28 -5.49
N LEU A 41 -6.67 -22.12 -4.99
CA LEU A 41 -5.87 -20.90 -5.13
C LEU A 41 -4.51 -21.03 -4.44
N LYS A 42 -4.44 -21.64 -3.26
CA LYS A 42 -3.17 -21.96 -2.58
C LYS A 42 -2.31 -22.91 -3.42
N GLY A 43 -2.92 -23.90 -4.06
CA GLY A 43 -2.24 -24.79 -5.01
C GLY A 43 -1.60 -24.03 -6.16
N VAL A 44 -2.36 -23.18 -6.85
CA VAL A 44 -1.87 -22.36 -7.97
C VAL A 44 -0.76 -21.40 -7.53
N VAL A 45 -0.90 -20.77 -6.36
CA VAL A 45 0.14 -19.91 -5.80
C VAL A 45 1.41 -20.70 -5.48
N SER A 46 1.27 -21.92 -4.95
CA SER A 46 2.40 -22.80 -4.67
C SER A 46 3.17 -23.13 -5.94
N VAL A 47 2.48 -23.53 -7.01
CA VAL A 47 3.08 -23.81 -8.33
C VAL A 47 3.81 -22.58 -8.87
N SER A 48 3.18 -21.41 -8.78
CA SER A 48 3.77 -20.15 -9.25
C SER A 48 5.06 -19.80 -8.47
N ARG A 49 5.05 -20.01 -7.15
CA ARG A 49 6.22 -19.81 -6.28
C ARG A 49 7.33 -20.81 -6.55
N HIS A 50 7.02 -22.06 -6.86
CA HIS A 50 8.03 -23.05 -7.27
C HIS A 50 8.72 -22.63 -8.58
N GLY A 51 7.99 -21.95 -9.47
CA GLY A 51 8.55 -21.33 -10.67
C GLY A 51 9.26 -19.99 -10.45
N LEU A 52 9.45 -19.53 -9.20
CA LEU A 52 10.00 -18.22 -8.84
C LEU A 52 9.25 -17.03 -9.48
N LYS A 53 7.98 -17.22 -9.87
CA LYS A 53 7.14 -16.16 -10.45
C LYS A 53 6.39 -15.42 -9.34
N SER A 54 6.30 -14.09 -9.46
CA SER A 54 5.49 -13.25 -8.56
C SER A 54 3.98 -13.32 -8.85
N HIS A 55 3.61 -13.78 -10.04
CA HIS A 55 2.22 -13.84 -10.51
C HIS A 55 1.90 -15.21 -11.11
N SER A 56 0.68 -15.68 -10.89
CA SER A 56 0.13 -16.87 -11.54
C SER A 56 -0.33 -16.54 -12.95
N THR A 57 0.07 -17.36 -13.91
CA THR A 57 -0.36 -17.27 -15.31
C THR A 57 -1.55 -18.19 -15.59
N LEU A 58 -2.26 -17.95 -16.69
CA LEU A 58 -3.36 -18.83 -17.13
C LEU A 58 -2.88 -20.27 -17.35
N LEU A 59 -1.64 -20.47 -17.78
CA LEU A 59 -1.05 -21.80 -17.94
C LEU A 59 -0.91 -22.53 -16.60
N ASP A 60 -0.54 -21.82 -15.52
CA ASP A 60 -0.43 -22.42 -14.19
C ASP A 60 -1.81 -22.87 -13.67
N VAL A 61 -2.88 -22.18 -14.07
CA VAL A 61 -4.27 -22.57 -13.78
C VAL A 61 -4.71 -23.75 -14.65
N LEU A 62 -4.39 -23.73 -15.95
CA LEU A 62 -4.74 -24.80 -16.88
C LEU A 62 -4.04 -26.11 -16.54
N TRP A 63 -2.77 -26.07 -16.14
CA TRP A 63 -2.04 -27.25 -15.65
C TRP A 63 -2.71 -27.88 -14.42
N PHE A 64 -3.25 -27.05 -13.54
CA PHE A 64 -3.99 -27.53 -12.38
C PHE A 64 -5.36 -28.14 -12.77
N ILE A 65 -5.94 -27.68 -13.87
CA ILE A 65 -7.20 -28.17 -14.43
C ILE A 65 -6.99 -29.42 -15.31
N GLU A 66 -5.83 -29.61 -15.94
CA GLU A 66 -5.55 -30.66 -16.93
C GLU A 66 -5.76 -32.10 -16.40
N GLY A 67 -5.84 -32.29 -15.08
CA GLY A 67 -6.22 -33.57 -14.45
C GLY A 67 -7.71 -33.76 -14.17
N LYS A 68 -8.54 -32.73 -14.34
CA LYS A 68 -9.99 -32.74 -14.10
C LYS A 68 -10.69 -32.53 -15.44
N LYS A 69 -11.54 -33.49 -15.83
CA LYS A 69 -12.42 -33.34 -17.01
C LYS A 69 -13.39 -32.17 -16.74
N LEU A 70 -12.99 -30.97 -17.14
CA LEU A 70 -13.76 -29.75 -16.99
C LEU A 70 -14.35 -29.42 -18.35
N GLU A 71 -15.61 -29.78 -18.53
CA GLU A 71 -16.43 -29.23 -19.59
C GLU A 71 -16.82 -27.83 -19.14
N LEU A 72 -16.32 -26.80 -19.82
CA LEU A 72 -16.68 -25.42 -19.54
C LEU A 72 -18.05 -25.16 -20.19
N PRO A 73 -19.14 -25.00 -19.40
CA PRO A 73 -20.42 -24.60 -19.96
C PRO A 73 -20.32 -23.19 -20.56
N PRO A 74 -21.23 -22.82 -21.47
CA PRO A 74 -21.28 -21.48 -22.03
C PRO A 74 -21.40 -20.43 -20.91
N PHE A 75 -20.53 -19.42 -20.97
CA PHE A 75 -20.49 -18.37 -19.95
C PHE A 75 -21.67 -17.41 -20.13
N GLU A 76 -22.64 -17.44 -19.20
CA GLU A 76 -23.64 -16.38 -19.09
C GLU A 76 -23.04 -15.17 -18.35
N ARG A 77 -22.99 -14.04 -19.04
CA ARG A 77 -22.58 -12.76 -18.45
C ARG A 77 -23.71 -12.25 -17.56
N ILE A 78 -23.48 -12.24 -16.26
CA ILE A 78 -24.41 -11.68 -15.27
C ILE A 78 -23.73 -10.48 -14.64
N GLU A 79 -24.39 -9.34 -14.73
CA GLU A 79 -23.94 -8.09 -14.13
C GLU A 79 -24.42 -8.06 -12.69
N TYR A 80 -23.45 -7.96 -11.77
CA TYR A 80 -23.72 -7.74 -10.36
C TYR A 80 -23.50 -6.26 -10.07
N GLU A 81 -24.37 -5.67 -9.25
CA GLU A 81 -24.13 -4.32 -8.71
C GLU A 81 -22.80 -4.33 -7.94
N GLU A 82 -21.91 -3.39 -8.27
CA GLU A 82 -20.63 -3.27 -7.59
C GLU A 82 -20.87 -2.92 -6.10
N GLU A 83 -20.32 -3.73 -5.19
CA GLU A 83 -20.28 -3.37 -3.78
C GLU A 83 -19.46 -2.06 -3.68
N GLU A 84 -20.10 -0.94 -3.31
CA GLU A 84 -19.42 0.33 -3.08
C GLU A 84 -18.36 0.11 -1.99
N VAL A 85 -17.10 0.02 -2.42
CA VAL A 85 -15.97 -0.02 -1.50
C VAL A 85 -15.93 1.35 -0.83
N VAL A 86 -16.52 1.46 0.35
CA VAL A 86 -16.40 2.64 1.22
C VAL A 86 -14.91 2.79 1.53
N ARG A 87 -14.23 3.62 0.73
CA ARG A 87 -12.85 3.96 0.97
C ARG A 87 -12.86 4.82 2.22
N GLU A 88 -12.35 4.27 3.32
CA GLU A 88 -12.07 5.07 4.51
C GLU A 88 -11.25 6.28 4.08
N GLU A 89 -11.81 7.47 4.24
CA GLU A 89 -11.10 8.71 3.92
C GLU A 89 -9.84 8.76 4.76
N LYS A 90 -8.68 8.74 4.09
CA LYS A 90 -7.41 8.87 4.79
C LYS A 90 -7.41 10.23 5.47
N PHE A 91 -7.26 10.21 6.80
CA PHE A 91 -7.14 11.43 7.58
C PHE A 91 -5.89 12.18 7.14
N VAL A 92 -6.08 13.34 6.50
CA VAL A 92 -5.01 14.25 6.10
C VAL A 92 -5.26 15.57 6.81
N SER A 93 -4.57 15.78 7.94
CA SER A 93 -4.52 17.08 8.57
C SER A 93 -3.21 17.80 8.21
N PRO A 94 -3.25 19.13 7.99
CA PRO A 94 -2.05 19.94 7.90
C PRO A 94 -1.35 20.14 9.26
N LEU A 95 -2.06 19.94 10.37
CA LEU A 95 -1.58 20.17 11.73
C LEU A 95 -1.15 18.89 12.44
N SER A 96 -1.79 17.75 12.13
CA SER A 96 -1.64 16.53 12.92
C SER A 96 -1.24 15.30 12.10
N SER A 97 -0.45 14.43 12.72
CA SER A 97 -0.22 13.08 12.22
C SER A 97 -1.40 12.16 12.56
N SER A 98 -1.53 11.02 11.89
CA SER A 98 -2.65 10.09 12.10
C SER A 98 -2.82 9.60 13.54
N ILE A 99 -1.75 9.62 14.34
CA ILE A 99 -1.74 9.20 15.76
C ILE A 99 -2.33 10.29 16.66
N GLU A 100 -2.16 11.56 16.29
CA GLU A 100 -2.61 12.72 17.07
C GLU A 100 -4.01 13.20 16.66
N LYS A 101 -4.72 12.40 15.83
CA LYS A 101 -6.00 12.74 15.23
C LYS A 101 -7.02 13.29 16.24
N TYR A 102 -7.04 12.79 17.48
CA TYR A 102 -8.03 13.20 18.51
C TYR A 102 -7.51 14.24 19.50
N ILE A 103 -6.24 14.65 19.38
CA ILE A 103 -5.62 15.64 20.27
C ILE A 103 -5.93 17.05 19.75
N HIS A 104 -5.91 17.23 18.43
CA HIS A 104 -6.11 18.52 17.78
C HIS A 104 -7.58 18.75 17.43
N ILE A 105 -8.35 19.24 18.39
CA ILE A 105 -9.79 19.54 18.25
C ILE A 105 -10.08 20.43 17.04
N TYR A 106 -9.12 21.30 16.67
CA TYR A 106 -9.22 22.20 15.52
C TYR A 106 -9.37 21.48 14.16
N ASP A 107 -8.96 20.22 14.04
CA ASP A 107 -9.15 19.42 12.82
C ASP A 107 -10.61 18.98 12.62
N PHE A 108 -11.43 18.99 13.67
CA PHE A 108 -12.86 18.64 13.63
C PHE A 108 -13.77 19.86 13.60
N MET A 109 -13.20 21.07 13.69
CA MET A 109 -13.95 22.30 13.58
C MET A 109 -14.11 22.68 12.10
N PRO A 110 -15.23 23.32 11.70
CA PRO A 110 -15.35 23.85 10.35
C PRO A 110 -14.17 24.77 10.05
N SER A 111 -13.67 24.72 8.81
CA SER A 111 -12.49 25.48 8.41
C SER A 111 -12.69 26.96 8.74
N PHE A 112 -11.79 27.52 9.54
CA PHE A 112 -11.75 28.96 9.78
C PHE A 112 -11.71 29.71 8.44
N PRO A 113 -12.29 30.92 8.36
CA PRO A 113 -12.28 31.70 7.14
C PRO A 113 -10.84 31.89 6.65
N PRO A 114 -10.63 32.02 5.33
CA PRO A 114 -9.30 31.91 4.76
C PRO A 114 -8.39 32.99 5.32
N THR A 115 -7.09 32.74 5.37
CA THR A 115 -6.07 33.55 6.07
C THR A 115 -6.06 35.05 5.72
N HIS A 116 -6.62 35.46 4.58
CA HIS A 116 -6.82 36.88 4.26
C HIS A 116 -7.80 37.60 5.20
N ALA A 117 -8.66 36.86 5.92
CA ALA A 117 -9.56 37.37 6.93
C ALA A 117 -8.88 37.56 8.31
N PHE A 118 -7.68 37.01 8.52
CA PHE A 118 -6.93 37.14 9.77
C PHE A 118 -5.75 38.09 9.62
N ARG A 119 -5.59 38.99 10.61
CA ARG A 119 -4.55 40.01 10.61
C ARG A 119 -3.18 39.36 10.85
N GLN A 120 -2.43 39.15 9.77
CA GLN A 120 -0.98 38.86 9.72
C GLN A 120 -0.46 37.80 10.71
N THR A 121 -0.76 36.52 10.48
CA THR A 121 0.03 35.42 11.05
C THR A 121 0.87 34.75 9.95
N ILE A 122 2.20 34.79 10.11
CA ILE A 122 3.14 34.14 9.20
C ILE A 122 3.07 32.64 9.46
N VAL A 123 2.32 31.90 8.64
CA VAL A 123 2.35 30.44 8.66
C VAL A 123 3.60 29.98 7.91
N LYS A 124 4.54 29.31 8.60
CA LYS A 124 5.63 28.57 7.95
C LYS A 124 5.02 27.44 7.12
N GLY A 125 4.89 27.65 5.81
CA GLY A 125 4.46 26.62 4.89
C GLY A 125 5.41 25.42 4.93
N GLY A 126 4.93 24.29 5.44
CA GLY A 126 5.62 23.01 5.37
C GLY A 126 5.57 22.47 3.95
N SER A 127 6.37 23.01 3.04
CA SER A 127 6.57 22.36 1.74
C SER A 127 7.26 21.01 1.99
N LYS A 128 6.67 19.91 1.52
CA LYS A 128 7.34 18.61 1.46
C LYS A 128 8.49 18.74 0.46
N GLY A 129 9.64 19.20 0.94
CA GLY A 129 10.86 19.26 0.14
C GLY A 129 11.18 17.86 -0.38
N SER A 130 11.39 17.75 -1.69
CA SER A 130 11.83 16.49 -2.30
C SER A 130 13.09 16.00 -1.58
N LYS A 131 13.07 14.75 -1.09
CA LYS A 131 14.22 14.13 -0.40
C LYS A 131 15.51 14.23 -1.25
N SER A 132 15.38 14.16 -2.58
CA SER A 132 16.51 14.32 -3.50
C SER A 132 17.13 15.72 -3.48
N MET A 133 16.30 16.76 -3.33
CA MET A 133 16.77 18.16 -3.25
C MET A 133 17.52 18.40 -1.93
N ASN A 134 17.06 17.81 -0.83
CA ASN A 134 17.74 17.91 0.47
C ASN A 134 19.12 17.24 0.46
N VAL A 135 19.26 16.09 -0.21
CA VAL A 135 20.56 15.41 -0.38
C VAL A 135 21.50 16.25 -1.23
N LYS A 136 21.02 16.79 -2.36
CA LYS A 136 21.81 17.69 -3.21
C LYS A 136 22.31 18.91 -2.45
N ASN A 137 21.43 19.57 -1.69
CA ASN A 137 21.78 20.75 -0.91
C ASN A 137 22.84 20.45 0.17
N ARG A 138 22.78 19.27 0.81
CA ARG A 138 23.81 18.84 1.77
C ARG A 138 25.17 18.65 1.11
N LEU A 139 25.22 18.02 -0.06
CA LEU A 139 26.47 17.81 -0.80
C LEU A 139 27.09 19.15 -1.25
N GLU A 140 26.27 20.07 -1.76
CA GLU A 140 26.73 21.40 -2.15
C GLU A 140 27.25 22.21 -0.96
N GLN A 141 26.61 22.08 0.21
CA GLN A 141 27.10 22.70 1.44
C GLN A 141 28.45 22.11 1.88
N SER A 142 28.63 20.79 1.85
CA SER A 142 29.91 20.13 2.17
C SER A 142 31.05 20.64 1.26
N LEU A 143 30.82 20.65 -0.05
CA LEU A 143 31.80 21.11 -1.02
C LEU A 143 32.18 22.59 -0.81
N ARG A 144 31.20 23.44 -0.49
CA ARG A 144 31.46 24.85 -0.16
C ARG A 144 32.30 24.98 1.11
N THR A 145 32.01 24.20 2.14
CA THR A 145 32.79 24.23 3.38
C THR A 145 34.22 23.74 3.18
N GLU A 146 34.44 22.67 2.42
CA GLU A 146 35.76 22.15 2.07
C GLU A 146 36.56 23.18 1.25
N GLY A 147 35.93 23.78 0.24
CA GLY A 147 36.57 24.82 -0.56
C GLY A 147 36.96 26.05 0.26
N ASN A 148 36.11 26.45 1.23
CA ASN A 148 36.41 27.54 2.14
C ASN A 148 37.54 27.18 3.13
N LEU A 149 37.55 25.95 3.63
CA LEU A 149 38.60 25.46 4.53
C LEU A 149 39.95 25.42 3.81
N LEU A 150 40.00 24.98 2.55
CA LEU A 150 41.21 25.03 1.72
C LEU A 150 41.67 26.47 1.47
N LYS A 151 40.74 27.41 1.24
CA LYS A 151 41.09 28.83 1.10
C LYS A 151 41.67 29.39 2.40
N LEU A 152 41.10 29.03 3.55
CA LEU A 152 41.61 29.43 4.86
C LEU A 152 43.02 28.87 5.13
N ILE A 153 43.26 27.59 4.82
CA ILE A 153 44.59 26.97 4.96
C ILE A 153 45.62 27.64 4.03
N ARG A 154 45.23 27.97 2.79
CA ARG A 154 46.10 28.69 1.86
C ARG A 154 46.40 30.11 2.33
N ALA A 155 45.42 30.79 2.92
CA ALA A 155 45.57 32.14 3.45
C ALA A 155 46.35 32.19 4.77
N SER A 156 46.31 31.14 5.59
CA SER A 156 47.02 31.07 6.88
C SER A 156 48.52 30.82 6.75
N GLY A 157 49.02 30.46 5.56
CA GLY A 157 50.46 30.30 5.28
C GLY A 157 51.15 29.11 5.97
N SER A 158 50.51 28.49 6.97
CA SER A 158 50.91 27.24 7.60
C SER A 158 49.74 26.26 7.63
N LEU A 159 50.01 25.01 7.26
CA LEU A 159 49.13 23.89 7.54
C LEU A 159 49.09 23.72 9.07
N PRO A 160 47.90 23.63 9.70
CA PRO A 160 47.85 23.26 11.11
C PRO A 160 48.59 21.93 11.28
N PRO A 161 49.50 21.81 12.27
CA PRO A 161 50.26 20.58 12.47
C PRO A 161 49.27 19.44 12.63
N PHE A 162 49.48 18.35 11.88
CA PHE A 162 48.65 17.16 11.96
C PHE A 162 48.69 16.67 13.41
N VAL A 163 47.64 16.93 14.19
CA VAL A 163 47.51 16.38 15.55
C VAL A 163 47.10 14.92 15.36
N ASN A 164 48.08 14.09 15.03
CA ASN A 164 47.94 12.66 15.06
C ASN A 164 48.00 12.27 16.54
N PHE A 165 46.85 12.04 17.18
CA PHE A 165 46.76 11.62 18.59
C PHE A 165 47.48 10.30 18.89
N LEU A 166 48.03 9.62 17.87
CA LEU A 166 48.84 8.40 17.98
C LEU A 166 50.35 8.64 17.97
N TYR A 167 50.83 9.85 17.66
CA TYR A 167 52.27 10.16 17.74
C TYR A 167 52.60 10.63 19.15
N LYS A 168 52.96 9.69 20.03
CA LYS A 168 53.72 10.01 21.24
C LYS A 168 55.13 10.42 20.82
N ASN A 169 55.51 11.65 21.14
CA ASN A 169 56.90 12.10 21.05
C ASN A 169 57.71 11.36 22.13
N GLU A 170 58.71 10.59 21.71
CA GLU A 170 59.95 10.40 22.47
C GLU A 170 60.94 11.49 22.05
#